data_AF-A0A1A7KLR8-F1
#
_entry.id   AF-A0A1A7KLR8-F1
#
_cell.length_a   1.000
_cell.length_b   1.000
_cell.length_c   1.000
_cell.angle_alpha   90.00
_cell.angle_beta   90.00
_cell.angle_gamma   90.00
#
_symmetry.space_group_name_H-M   'P 1'
#
loop_
_entity.id
_entity.type
_entity.pdbx_description
1 polymer ?
#
loop_
_entity_poly.entity_id
_entity_poly.type
_entity_poly.pdbx_seq_one_letter_code
_entity_poly.pdbx_strand_id
1 'polypeptide(L)'
;MLKKLSALILLVFLGQFAKAQNEFITIWKPTTAINMDEMVAAPHQVLANQIWFPGVGQNYTINWEEIGYPQHNGTMPNVTSTTQVLIDFGTALNPVSDDVKYRVKVSNGNGIFKQIRFGLIYPNTISDPIPVFENLGSIERILEVEQWGNIQWISMYSAFVNCRNLKITATDTPNLNSVTDASYMFYKIHALTVSTSIANWNVSTIKNFKGMFGGVGSSNDDTFNPPISNWNISSAENLSQMFGGRQVFNQNLNGWNTSNVKDMSHLFQATKAFNQPLNNWNTSMVTDMSHMFSNSVFNQSINSWNVSNVTDISDMFHDADYFNKPLSSWNTSNVENMTGIFAGADSFNQDLGSWDLSSLTNASLALSGNSIDCVNYSYTIAGWAQNPNTPNNISISPLMMLSYSPDVVVDRNTLISKGWTMFGDTLGSCQIKEGLSTSETTNPKISIYPNPAHDIIYLKNISNVKSYVITDLSGRMVMKDSLSQDSINIQDLTSGTYILELIFKDKIQSLKFIKK
;
A
#
# COMPACT_ATOMS: atom_id res chain seq x y z
N MET A 1 -10.71 6.83 64.30
CA MET A 1 -10.36 5.44 63.90
C MET A 1 -11.25 5.08 62.71
N LEU A 2 -10.64 4.61 61.60
CA LEU A 2 -11.24 4.14 60.32
C LEU A 2 -12.03 5.21 59.52
N LYS A 3 -11.59 5.79 58.38
CA LYS A 3 -11.04 5.32 57.09
C LYS A 3 -11.97 4.40 56.28
N LYS A 4 -12.17 4.79 55.00
CA LYS A 4 -12.76 4.10 53.82
C LYS A 4 -14.28 4.32 53.64
N LEU A 5 -14.85 4.53 52.45
CA LEU A 5 -14.40 4.23 51.08
C LEU A 5 -15.17 5.16 50.11
N SER A 6 -14.46 5.89 49.24
CA SER A 6 -15.05 6.60 48.10
C SER A 6 -15.45 5.60 47.02
N ALA A 7 -16.74 5.55 46.68
CA ALA A 7 -17.27 4.72 45.61
C ALA A 7 -16.73 5.19 44.26
N LEU A 8 -15.79 4.42 43.70
CA LEU A 8 -15.36 4.50 42.32
C LEU A 8 -16.48 3.88 41.46
N ILE A 9 -17.16 4.70 40.65
CA ILE A 9 -18.09 4.21 39.62
C ILE A 9 -17.23 3.54 38.55
N LEU A 10 -17.04 2.23 38.69
CA LEU A 10 -16.53 1.38 37.62
C LEU A 10 -17.72 1.12 36.69
N LEU A 11 -17.81 1.90 35.61
CA LEU A 11 -18.66 1.59 34.45
C LEU A 11 -18.09 0.32 33.81
N VAL A 12 -18.51 -0.84 34.32
CA VAL A 12 -18.33 -2.12 33.64
C VAL A 12 -19.23 -2.06 32.42
N PHE A 13 -18.65 -1.73 31.27
CA PHE A 13 -19.20 -2.15 29.98
C PHE A 13 -19.24 -3.68 30.02
N LEU A 14 -20.37 -4.24 30.45
CA LEU A 14 -20.76 -5.60 30.11
C LEU A 14 -20.99 -5.60 28.60
N GLY A 15 -19.88 -5.73 27.85
CA GLY A 15 -19.96 -6.20 26.48
C GLY A 15 -20.68 -7.53 26.54
N GLN A 16 -21.93 -7.54 26.06
CA GLN A 16 -22.56 -8.78 25.67
C GLN A 16 -21.70 -9.34 24.54
N PHE A 17 -20.74 -10.19 24.88
CA PHE A 17 -20.23 -11.16 23.92
C PHE A 17 -21.40 -12.09 23.64
N ALA A 18 -22.25 -11.70 22.69
CA ALA A 18 -23.09 -12.65 22.00
C ALA A 18 -22.13 -13.74 21.53
N LYS A 19 -22.28 -14.96 22.05
CA LYS A 19 -21.54 -16.11 21.51
C LYS A 19 -21.80 -16.11 20.01
N ALA A 20 -20.74 -16.08 19.20
CA ALA A 20 -20.88 -16.19 17.75
C ALA A 20 -21.77 -17.39 17.44
N GLN A 21 -22.88 -17.16 16.75
CA GLN A 21 -23.71 -18.27 16.27
C GLN A 21 -22.91 -19.01 15.20
N ASN A 22 -23.23 -20.29 14.98
CA ASN A 22 -22.48 -21.12 14.02
C ASN A 22 -22.66 -20.67 12.56
N GLU A 23 -23.64 -19.82 12.29
CA GLU A 23 -24.09 -19.46 10.94
C GLU A 23 -23.38 -18.22 10.41
N PHE A 24 -23.05 -18.24 9.11
CA PHE A 24 -22.77 -17.04 8.34
C PHE A 24 -24.10 -16.38 7.96
N ILE A 25 -24.28 -15.10 8.29
CA ILE A 25 -25.58 -14.43 8.17
C ILE A 25 -25.46 -13.20 7.27
N THR A 26 -26.37 -13.12 6.30
CA THR A 26 -26.45 -12.04 5.31
C THR A 26 -27.87 -11.53 5.16
N ILE A 27 -28.01 -10.26 4.77
CA ILE A 27 -29.30 -9.62 4.48
C ILE A 27 -29.42 -9.39 2.98
N TRP A 28 -30.56 -9.80 2.42
CA TRP A 28 -30.85 -9.72 0.99
C TRP A 28 -32.17 -8.98 0.75
N LYS A 29 -32.21 -8.22 -0.35
CA LYS A 29 -33.41 -7.56 -0.88
C LYS A 29 -33.66 -8.03 -2.31
N PRO A 30 -34.50 -9.07 -2.51
CA PRO A 30 -34.77 -9.64 -3.83
C PRO A 30 -35.44 -8.66 -4.80
N THR A 31 -36.13 -7.64 -4.28
CA THR A 31 -36.83 -6.64 -5.09
C THR A 31 -35.92 -5.53 -5.63
N THR A 32 -34.63 -5.50 -5.27
CA THR A 32 -33.69 -4.53 -5.84
C THR A 32 -33.59 -4.71 -7.36
N ALA A 33 -33.75 -3.60 -8.09
CA ALA A 33 -33.67 -3.57 -9.55
C ALA A 33 -32.30 -4.07 -10.03
N ILE A 34 -32.30 -4.83 -11.12
CA ILE A 34 -31.09 -5.35 -11.75
C ILE A 34 -30.67 -4.38 -12.85
N ASN A 35 -29.40 -3.98 -12.87
CA ASN A 35 -28.82 -3.29 -14.03
C ASN A 35 -28.49 -4.32 -15.13
N MET A 36 -28.82 -4.03 -16.38
CA MET A 36 -28.67 -5.02 -17.48
C MET A 36 -27.21 -5.42 -17.74
N ASP A 37 -26.24 -4.57 -17.41
CA ASP A 37 -24.80 -4.87 -17.53
C ASP A 37 -24.27 -5.81 -16.41
N GLU A 38 -25.14 -6.20 -15.48
CA GLU A 38 -24.79 -6.88 -14.23
C GLU A 38 -25.54 -8.21 -14.07
N MET A 39 -25.95 -8.81 -15.19
CA MET A 39 -26.61 -10.12 -15.23
C MET A 39 -25.78 -11.21 -14.55
N VAL A 40 -26.49 -12.12 -13.88
CA VAL A 40 -25.88 -13.33 -13.30
C VAL A 40 -25.76 -14.39 -14.39
N ALA A 41 -24.59 -14.98 -14.56
CA ALA A 41 -24.39 -16.13 -15.43
C ALA A 41 -25.00 -17.38 -14.81
N ALA A 42 -26.28 -17.57 -15.10
CA ALA A 42 -27.10 -18.64 -14.59
C ALA A 42 -28.11 -19.09 -15.66
N PRO A 43 -28.78 -20.24 -15.49
CA PRO A 43 -29.72 -20.76 -16.49
C PRO A 43 -30.88 -19.81 -16.81
N HIS A 44 -31.23 -18.93 -15.88
CA HIS A 44 -32.21 -17.85 -16.05
C HIS A 44 -31.92 -16.72 -15.06
N GLN A 45 -32.39 -15.51 -15.38
CA GLN A 45 -32.39 -14.41 -14.42
C GLN A 45 -33.48 -14.61 -13.38
N VAL A 46 -33.21 -14.18 -12.15
CA VAL A 46 -34.07 -14.37 -10.99
C VAL A 46 -35.35 -13.52 -11.07
N LEU A 47 -36.46 -14.08 -10.57
CA LEU A 47 -37.70 -13.35 -10.33
C LEU A 47 -37.57 -12.37 -9.15
N ALA A 48 -38.57 -11.52 -8.93
CA ALA A 48 -38.55 -10.49 -7.88
C ALA A 48 -38.45 -11.04 -6.44
N ASN A 49 -38.74 -12.32 -6.24
CA ASN A 49 -38.69 -13.02 -4.95
C ASN A 49 -37.57 -14.08 -4.88
N GLN A 50 -36.60 -14.03 -5.79
CA GLN A 50 -35.54 -15.03 -5.89
C GLN A 50 -34.15 -14.39 -5.79
N ILE A 51 -33.14 -15.18 -5.42
CA ILE A 51 -31.73 -14.79 -5.56
C ILE A 51 -30.90 -15.98 -6.03
N TRP A 52 -29.83 -15.71 -6.78
CA TRP A 52 -28.72 -16.64 -6.95
C TRP A 52 -27.75 -16.42 -5.80
N PHE A 53 -27.73 -17.36 -4.85
CA PHE A 53 -26.82 -17.36 -3.71
C PHE A 53 -25.49 -18.03 -4.12
N PRO A 54 -24.35 -17.32 -4.12
CA PRO A 54 -23.09 -17.82 -4.67
C PRO A 54 -22.28 -18.67 -3.66
N GLY A 55 -22.97 -19.59 -3.00
CA GLY A 55 -22.39 -20.43 -1.96
C GLY A 55 -21.79 -21.73 -2.49
N VAL A 56 -20.51 -21.97 -2.19
CA VAL A 56 -19.77 -23.15 -2.62
C VAL A 56 -19.50 -24.08 -1.43
N GLY A 57 -19.86 -25.35 -1.59
CA GLY A 57 -19.80 -26.34 -0.52
C GLY A 57 -20.48 -27.65 -0.87
N GLN A 58 -20.47 -28.58 0.08
CA GLN A 58 -21.12 -29.89 -0.02
C GLN A 58 -21.96 -30.14 1.23
N ASN A 59 -23.18 -30.60 1.05
CA ASN A 59 -24.14 -30.95 2.11
C ASN A 59 -24.32 -29.88 3.21
N TYR A 60 -24.16 -28.60 2.87
CA TYR A 60 -24.38 -27.50 3.81
C TYR A 60 -25.86 -27.15 3.93
N THR A 61 -26.22 -26.32 4.91
CA THR A 61 -27.63 -25.95 5.14
C THR A 61 -27.80 -24.45 4.99
N ILE A 62 -28.84 -24.06 4.26
CA ILE A 62 -29.29 -22.67 4.15
C ILE A 62 -30.64 -22.56 4.84
N ASN A 63 -30.76 -21.66 5.80
CA ASN A 63 -32.02 -21.23 6.38
C ASN A 63 -32.28 -19.78 5.96
N TRP A 64 -33.54 -19.39 5.81
CA TRP A 64 -33.90 -18.00 5.60
C TRP A 64 -35.20 -17.65 6.31
N GLU A 65 -35.35 -16.37 6.65
CA GLU A 65 -36.56 -15.80 7.24
C GLU A 65 -36.80 -14.39 6.68
N GLU A 66 -38.06 -14.03 6.50
CA GLU A 66 -38.45 -12.65 6.16
C GLU A 66 -38.33 -11.75 7.40
N ILE A 67 -37.64 -10.63 7.25
CA ILE A 67 -37.37 -9.71 8.35
C ILE A 67 -38.67 -9.01 8.77
N GLY A 68 -39.05 -9.14 10.04
CA GLY A 68 -40.32 -8.66 10.57
C GLY A 68 -41.48 -9.65 10.44
N TYR A 69 -41.30 -10.73 9.68
CA TYR A 69 -42.32 -11.77 9.45
C TYR A 69 -41.70 -13.17 9.60
N PRO A 70 -41.18 -13.54 10.78
CA PRO A 70 -40.38 -14.76 10.97
C PRO A 70 -41.15 -16.06 10.69
N GLN A 71 -42.48 -16.05 10.68
CA GLN A 71 -43.31 -17.18 10.23
C GLN A 71 -43.14 -17.49 8.74
N HIS A 72 -42.67 -16.52 7.94
CA HIS A 72 -42.27 -16.73 6.56
C HIS A 72 -40.78 -17.07 6.52
N ASN A 73 -40.51 -18.36 6.48
CA ASN A 73 -39.16 -18.91 6.52
C ASN A 73 -39.07 -20.17 5.66
N GLY A 74 -37.84 -20.59 5.40
CA GLY A 74 -37.56 -21.84 4.70
C GLY A 74 -36.20 -22.41 5.05
N THR A 75 -36.05 -23.71 4.80
CA THR A 75 -34.82 -24.46 5.01
C THR A 75 -34.50 -25.27 3.77
N MET A 76 -33.26 -25.17 3.31
CA MET A 76 -32.68 -25.98 2.24
C MET A 76 -31.58 -26.87 2.87
N PRO A 77 -31.88 -28.12 3.23
CA PRO A 77 -30.89 -29.04 3.78
C PRO A 77 -30.04 -29.67 2.67
N ASN A 78 -28.83 -30.10 3.02
CA ASN A 78 -27.92 -30.85 2.14
C ASN A 78 -27.60 -30.15 0.79
N VAL A 79 -27.50 -28.83 0.79
CA VAL A 79 -27.12 -28.05 -0.39
C VAL A 79 -25.70 -28.40 -0.80
N THR A 80 -25.52 -28.70 -2.08
CA THR A 80 -24.22 -28.91 -2.70
C THR A 80 -24.14 -28.05 -3.94
N SER A 81 -23.12 -27.20 -4.01
CA SER A 81 -22.90 -26.33 -5.18
C SER A 81 -21.42 -26.03 -5.36
N THR A 82 -21.02 -25.93 -6.62
CA THR A 82 -19.68 -25.50 -7.06
C THR A 82 -19.64 -24.05 -7.49
N THR A 83 -20.78 -23.39 -7.66
CA THR A 83 -20.88 -22.00 -8.13
C THR A 83 -21.95 -21.23 -7.35
N GLN A 84 -23.23 -21.48 -7.61
CA GLN A 84 -24.36 -20.83 -6.95
C GLN A 84 -25.56 -21.78 -6.78
N VAL A 85 -26.56 -21.36 -6.01
CA VAL A 85 -27.83 -22.05 -5.79
C VAL A 85 -28.99 -21.05 -5.83
N LEU A 86 -30.12 -21.42 -6.41
CA LEU A 86 -31.32 -20.58 -6.43
C LEU A 86 -32.00 -20.67 -5.07
N ILE A 87 -32.24 -19.52 -4.44
CA ILE A 87 -33.14 -19.41 -3.29
C ILE A 87 -34.42 -18.73 -3.78
N ASP A 88 -35.54 -19.43 -3.65
CA ASP A 88 -36.87 -18.87 -3.88
C ASP A 88 -37.53 -18.63 -2.52
N PHE A 89 -37.81 -17.35 -2.24
CA PHE A 89 -38.41 -16.95 -0.97
C PHE A 89 -39.93 -17.09 -0.97
N GLY A 90 -40.57 -17.47 -2.08
CA GLY A 90 -42.03 -17.53 -2.16
C GLY A 90 -42.69 -16.15 -2.14
N THR A 91 -43.97 -16.09 -1.76
CA THR A 91 -44.73 -14.83 -1.70
C THR A 91 -44.51 -14.16 -0.36
N ALA A 92 -43.93 -12.95 -0.36
CA ALA A 92 -43.67 -12.17 0.85
C ALA A 92 -44.95 -11.90 1.66
N LEU A 93 -44.82 -11.86 2.99
CA LEU A 93 -45.91 -11.47 3.89
C LEU A 93 -45.91 -9.97 4.21
N ASN A 94 -44.80 -9.26 4.01
CA ASN A 94 -44.76 -7.82 4.16
C ASN A 94 -45.64 -7.14 3.09
N PRO A 95 -46.66 -6.35 3.48
CA PRO A 95 -47.55 -5.67 2.54
C PRO A 95 -46.84 -4.53 1.78
N VAL A 96 -45.66 -4.08 2.23
CA VAL A 96 -44.85 -3.06 1.56
C VAL A 96 -43.73 -3.75 0.78
N SER A 97 -43.95 -3.98 -0.52
CA SER A 97 -43.04 -4.76 -1.39
C SER A 97 -41.60 -4.23 -1.43
N ASP A 98 -41.42 -2.91 -1.32
CA ASP A 98 -40.11 -2.28 -1.37
C ASP A 98 -39.31 -2.47 -0.08
N ASP A 99 -39.94 -2.86 1.03
CA ASP A 99 -39.29 -3.10 2.31
C ASP A 99 -39.03 -4.59 2.59
N VAL A 100 -39.43 -5.47 1.66
CA VAL A 100 -39.21 -6.92 1.77
C VAL A 100 -37.71 -7.23 1.79
N LYS A 101 -37.25 -7.80 2.91
CA LYS A 101 -35.86 -8.24 3.11
C LYS A 101 -35.87 -9.62 3.75
N TYR A 102 -34.84 -10.39 3.43
CA TYR A 102 -34.65 -11.73 3.98
C TYR A 102 -33.30 -11.82 4.67
N ARG A 103 -33.30 -12.44 5.84
CA ARG A 103 -32.08 -12.85 6.52
C ARG A 103 -31.77 -14.28 6.09
N VAL A 104 -30.64 -14.48 5.45
CA VAL A 104 -30.14 -15.79 4.99
C VAL A 104 -29.02 -16.22 5.94
N LYS A 105 -29.17 -17.41 6.54
CA LYS A 105 -28.28 -18.00 7.53
C LYS A 105 -27.72 -19.31 6.97
N VAL A 106 -26.40 -19.43 6.90
CA VAL A 106 -25.73 -20.59 6.30
C VAL A 106 -24.85 -21.27 7.34
N SER A 107 -25.03 -22.57 7.51
CA SER A 107 -24.17 -23.41 8.36
C SER A 107 -23.61 -24.59 7.59
N ASN A 108 -22.60 -25.24 8.16
CA ASN A 108 -22.03 -26.48 7.62
C ASN A 108 -23.06 -27.61 7.47
N GLY A 109 -24.18 -27.59 8.21
CA GLY A 109 -25.15 -28.68 8.17
C GLY A 109 -24.48 -30.05 8.43
N ASN A 110 -24.64 -30.97 7.48
CA ASN A 110 -24.02 -32.30 7.51
C ASN A 110 -22.69 -32.36 6.74
N GLY A 111 -22.23 -31.24 6.19
CA GLY A 111 -21.03 -31.17 5.36
C GLY A 111 -20.23 -29.91 5.63
N ILE A 112 -19.84 -29.21 4.56
CA ILE A 112 -18.92 -28.07 4.63
C ILE A 112 -19.41 -26.98 3.68
N PHE A 113 -19.67 -25.80 4.24
CA PHE A 113 -19.74 -24.55 3.51
C PHE A 113 -18.37 -23.88 3.57
N LYS A 114 -17.75 -23.59 2.43
CA LYS A 114 -16.31 -23.26 2.40
C LYS A 114 -15.93 -21.96 1.68
N GLN A 115 -16.83 -21.41 0.87
CA GLN A 115 -16.56 -20.22 0.09
C GLN A 115 -17.86 -19.54 -0.34
N ILE A 116 -17.84 -18.21 -0.40
CA ILE A 116 -18.79 -17.39 -1.16
C ILE A 116 -18.02 -16.78 -2.33
N ARG A 117 -18.53 -16.90 -3.55
CA ARG A 117 -17.80 -16.48 -4.76
C ARG A 117 -18.73 -15.81 -5.77
N PHE A 118 -18.76 -14.49 -5.75
CA PHE A 118 -19.66 -13.71 -6.61
C PHE A 118 -19.16 -13.55 -8.04
N GLY A 119 -17.87 -13.77 -8.31
CA GLY A 119 -17.32 -13.59 -9.64
C GLY A 119 -16.33 -14.67 -10.07
N LEU A 120 -16.33 -14.98 -11.35
CA LEU A 120 -15.26 -15.69 -12.04
C LEU A 120 -14.62 -14.76 -13.06
N ILE A 121 -13.29 -14.70 -13.07
CA ILE A 121 -12.59 -13.90 -14.07
C ILE A 121 -12.71 -14.60 -15.41
N TYR A 122 -13.18 -13.89 -16.44
CA TYR A 122 -13.11 -14.39 -17.81
C TYR A 122 -11.65 -14.49 -18.23
N PRO A 123 -11.23 -15.57 -18.91
CA PRO A 123 -9.93 -15.61 -19.55
C PRO A 123 -9.91 -14.57 -20.67
N ASN A 124 -9.43 -13.37 -20.38
CA ASN A 124 -9.27 -12.31 -21.37
C ASN A 124 -8.06 -12.63 -22.26
N THR A 125 -8.23 -12.50 -23.58
CA THR A 125 -7.18 -12.65 -24.58
C THR A 125 -6.41 -11.34 -24.85
N ILE A 126 -6.83 -10.25 -24.21
CA ILE A 126 -6.22 -8.92 -24.32
C ILE A 126 -5.47 -8.66 -23.01
N SER A 127 -4.28 -8.07 -23.09
CA SER A 127 -3.45 -7.63 -21.97
C SER A 127 -4.07 -6.44 -21.21
N ASP A 128 -5.36 -6.50 -20.92
CA ASP A 128 -6.05 -5.52 -20.12
C ASP A 128 -5.76 -5.80 -18.64
N PRO A 129 -5.13 -4.87 -17.89
CA PRO A 129 -4.86 -5.05 -16.47
C PRO A 129 -6.15 -5.12 -15.63
N ILE A 130 -7.31 -4.80 -16.20
CA ILE A 130 -8.61 -4.82 -15.55
C ILE A 130 -9.29 -6.19 -15.72
N PRO A 131 -9.48 -6.97 -14.63
CA PRO A 131 -10.24 -8.20 -14.71
C PRO A 131 -11.72 -7.93 -15.05
N VAL A 132 -12.22 -8.69 -16.01
CA VAL A 132 -13.65 -8.77 -16.35
C VAL A 132 -14.23 -9.99 -15.66
N PHE A 133 -15.34 -9.79 -14.94
CA PHE A 133 -15.97 -10.84 -14.13
C PHE A 133 -17.28 -11.30 -14.75
N GLU A 134 -17.47 -12.61 -14.75
CA GLU A 134 -18.76 -13.27 -14.83
C GLU A 134 -19.40 -13.28 -13.45
N ASN A 135 -20.58 -12.67 -13.28
CA ASN A 135 -21.28 -12.65 -11.99
C ASN A 135 -21.96 -14.00 -11.72
N LEU A 136 -21.68 -14.64 -10.59
CA LEU A 136 -22.29 -15.91 -10.15
C LEU A 136 -23.41 -15.72 -9.12
N GLY A 137 -23.45 -14.58 -8.43
CA GLY A 137 -24.45 -14.25 -7.43
C GLY A 137 -25.22 -12.99 -7.75
N SER A 138 -26.38 -12.80 -7.13
CA SER A 138 -27.18 -11.58 -7.27
C SER A 138 -26.52 -10.37 -6.58
N ILE A 139 -25.50 -9.78 -7.22
CA ILE A 139 -24.62 -8.72 -6.70
C ILE A 139 -25.35 -7.46 -6.21
N GLU A 140 -26.46 -7.07 -6.85
CA GLU A 140 -27.25 -5.90 -6.46
C GLU A 140 -28.20 -6.17 -5.28
N ARG A 141 -28.46 -7.45 -4.99
CA ARG A 141 -29.50 -7.88 -4.03
C ARG A 141 -28.95 -8.19 -2.65
N ILE A 142 -27.64 -8.37 -2.49
CA ILE A 142 -27.02 -8.47 -1.16
C ILE A 142 -26.82 -7.08 -0.58
N LEU A 143 -27.25 -6.88 0.66
CA LEU A 143 -27.15 -5.59 1.35
C LEU A 143 -26.13 -5.63 2.48
N GLU A 144 -26.00 -6.77 3.16
CA GLU A 144 -25.27 -6.81 4.43
C GLU A 144 -24.65 -8.17 4.72
N VAL A 145 -23.43 -8.17 5.25
CA VAL A 145 -22.92 -9.26 6.09
C VAL A 145 -23.13 -8.86 7.56
N GLU A 146 -24.14 -9.48 8.18
CA GLU A 146 -24.56 -9.22 9.56
C GLU A 146 -23.70 -10.03 10.55
N GLN A 147 -23.19 -11.20 10.14
CA GLN A 147 -22.36 -12.07 10.96
C GLN A 147 -21.49 -12.99 10.11
N TRP A 148 -20.23 -13.21 10.51
CA TRP A 148 -19.34 -14.18 9.86
C TRP A 148 -19.57 -15.63 10.33
N GLY A 149 -19.85 -15.80 11.62
CA GLY A 149 -20.04 -17.09 12.28
C GLY A 149 -18.73 -17.89 12.41
N ASN A 150 -18.88 -19.18 12.69
CA ASN A 150 -17.74 -20.11 12.88
C ASN A 150 -17.32 -20.83 11.60
N ILE A 151 -17.74 -20.33 10.43
CA ILE A 151 -17.38 -20.93 9.13
C ILE A 151 -15.86 -20.83 8.94
N GLN A 152 -15.21 -21.98 8.81
CA GLN A 152 -13.80 -22.06 8.45
C GLN A 152 -13.67 -21.89 6.93
N TRP A 153 -13.36 -20.67 6.50
CA TRP A 153 -13.26 -20.34 5.08
C TRP A 153 -12.02 -20.98 4.46
N ILE A 154 -12.19 -21.56 3.27
CA ILE A 154 -11.08 -22.16 2.50
C ILE A 154 -10.54 -21.16 1.49
N SER A 155 -11.38 -20.28 0.95
CA SER A 155 -10.95 -19.21 0.04
C SER A 155 -11.89 -18.02 0.14
N MET A 156 -11.34 -16.80 -0.02
CA MET A 156 -12.08 -15.56 -0.21
C MET A 156 -11.90 -14.98 -1.62
N TYR A 157 -11.36 -15.78 -2.55
CA TYR A 157 -11.22 -15.41 -3.95
C TYR A 157 -12.57 -14.96 -4.53
N SER A 158 -12.63 -13.72 -5.02
CA SER A 158 -13.81 -13.09 -5.61
C SER A 158 -15.07 -13.23 -4.76
N ALA A 159 -14.93 -13.36 -3.44
CA ALA A 159 -16.03 -13.07 -2.54
C ALA A 159 -16.47 -11.62 -2.81
N PHE A 160 -17.77 -11.35 -2.68
CA PHE A 160 -18.42 -10.03 -2.80
C PHE A 160 -18.03 -9.07 -3.95
N VAL A 161 -17.25 -9.48 -4.96
CA VAL A 161 -16.90 -8.63 -6.11
C VAL A 161 -18.17 -8.05 -6.74
N ASN A 162 -18.09 -6.79 -7.16
CA ASN A 162 -19.20 -6.01 -7.75
C ASN A 162 -20.44 -5.82 -6.83
N CYS A 163 -20.43 -6.25 -5.56
CA CYS A 163 -21.58 -6.07 -4.67
C CYS A 163 -21.67 -4.62 -4.15
N ARG A 164 -22.13 -3.69 -4.98
CA ARG A 164 -22.08 -2.23 -4.70
C ARG A 164 -22.89 -1.77 -3.50
N ASN A 165 -23.99 -2.47 -3.20
CA ASN A 165 -24.87 -2.14 -2.07
C ASN A 165 -24.42 -2.74 -0.74
N LEU A 166 -23.32 -3.49 -0.74
CA LEU A 166 -22.87 -4.27 0.41
C LEU A 166 -22.31 -3.41 1.54
N LYS A 167 -22.78 -3.70 2.76
CA LYS A 167 -22.19 -3.25 4.02
C LYS A 167 -21.73 -4.45 4.85
N ILE A 168 -20.65 -4.28 5.60
CA ILE A 168 -20.16 -5.29 6.54
C ILE A 168 -20.34 -4.73 7.95
N THR A 169 -21.49 -5.01 8.55
CA THR A 169 -21.83 -4.55 9.92
C THR A 169 -21.38 -5.55 10.98
N ALA A 170 -21.08 -6.79 10.56
CA ALA A 170 -20.61 -7.87 11.40
C ALA A 170 -19.54 -7.44 12.40
N THR A 171 -19.83 -7.67 13.69
CA THR A 171 -18.91 -7.34 14.79
C THR A 171 -17.98 -8.49 15.16
N ASP A 172 -18.32 -9.71 14.75
CA ASP A 172 -17.44 -10.87 14.83
C ASP A 172 -16.40 -10.86 13.69
N THR A 173 -15.45 -11.80 13.73
CA THR A 173 -14.37 -11.91 12.76
C THR A 173 -14.49 -13.19 11.95
N PRO A 174 -14.24 -13.18 10.63
CA PRO A 174 -14.20 -14.39 9.84
C PRO A 174 -13.04 -15.30 10.28
N ASN A 175 -13.27 -16.61 10.33
CA ASN A 175 -12.21 -17.58 10.51
C ASN A 175 -11.47 -17.80 9.18
N LEU A 176 -10.41 -17.02 8.97
CA LEU A 176 -9.58 -17.02 7.76
C LEU A 176 -8.34 -17.91 7.86
N ASN A 177 -8.21 -18.73 8.92
CA ASN A 177 -6.99 -19.50 9.21
C ASN A 177 -6.60 -20.53 8.11
N SER A 178 -7.49 -20.82 7.17
CA SER A 178 -7.22 -21.70 6.02
C SER A 178 -7.20 -20.96 4.67
N VAL A 179 -7.42 -19.64 4.68
CA VAL A 179 -7.45 -18.82 3.47
C VAL A 179 -6.03 -18.40 3.11
N THR A 180 -5.62 -18.75 1.89
CA THR A 180 -4.37 -18.28 1.27
C THR A 180 -4.61 -17.27 0.16
N ASP A 181 -5.85 -17.19 -0.36
CA ASP A 181 -6.24 -16.31 -1.44
C ASP A 181 -7.51 -15.53 -1.08
N ALA A 182 -7.35 -14.20 -0.98
CA ALA A 182 -8.42 -13.23 -0.78
C ALA A 182 -8.47 -12.21 -1.93
N SER A 183 -7.88 -12.57 -3.08
CA SER A 183 -7.89 -11.68 -4.24
C SER A 183 -9.33 -11.37 -4.66
N TYR A 184 -9.54 -10.08 -4.92
CA TYR A 184 -10.81 -9.50 -5.35
C TYR A 184 -11.99 -9.63 -4.36
N MET A 185 -11.75 -9.96 -3.09
CA MET A 185 -12.81 -10.16 -2.06
C MET A 185 -13.79 -8.98 -1.89
N PHE A 186 -13.40 -7.76 -2.24
CA PHE A 186 -14.28 -6.58 -2.22
C PHE A 186 -14.01 -5.68 -3.42
N TYR A 187 -13.57 -6.28 -4.54
CA TYR A 187 -13.20 -5.53 -5.73
C TYR A 187 -14.43 -4.84 -6.35
N LYS A 188 -14.25 -3.60 -6.82
CA LYS A 188 -15.31 -2.77 -7.42
C LYS A 188 -16.50 -2.48 -6.49
N ILE A 189 -16.27 -2.46 -5.16
CA ILE A 189 -17.25 -1.94 -4.19
C ILE A 189 -16.81 -0.55 -3.73
N HIS A 190 -17.35 0.50 -4.36
CA HIS A 190 -16.95 1.88 -4.10
C HIS A 190 -17.34 2.37 -2.70
N ALA A 191 -18.62 2.35 -2.35
CA ALA A 191 -19.12 2.79 -1.04
C ALA A 191 -19.04 1.71 0.07
N LEU A 192 -17.96 0.91 0.09
CA LEU A 192 -17.82 -0.18 1.07
C LEU A 192 -17.71 0.37 2.49
N THR A 193 -18.74 0.09 3.30
CA THR A 193 -18.74 0.37 4.74
C THR A 193 -18.42 -0.90 5.50
N VAL A 194 -17.38 -0.86 6.34
CA VAL A 194 -16.96 -2.00 7.16
C VAL A 194 -16.89 -1.59 8.63
N SER A 195 -17.41 -2.45 9.50
CA SER A 195 -17.27 -2.37 10.95
C SER A 195 -15.80 -2.32 11.37
N THR A 196 -15.50 -1.70 12.52
CA THR A 196 -14.13 -1.63 13.07
C THR A 196 -13.56 -3.01 13.44
N SER A 197 -14.40 -4.06 13.47
CA SER A 197 -13.98 -5.45 13.67
C SER A 197 -12.96 -5.94 12.64
N ILE A 198 -12.89 -5.32 11.45
CA ILE A 198 -11.90 -5.63 10.41
C ILE A 198 -10.46 -5.51 10.92
N ALA A 199 -10.19 -4.65 11.90
CA ALA A 199 -8.87 -4.53 12.54
C ALA A 199 -8.39 -5.85 13.17
N ASN A 200 -9.32 -6.71 13.58
CA ASN A 200 -9.06 -7.95 14.31
C ASN A 200 -9.06 -9.20 13.41
N TRP A 201 -9.20 -9.04 12.09
CA TRP A 201 -9.19 -10.18 11.18
C TRP A 201 -7.81 -10.85 11.17
N ASN A 202 -7.78 -12.17 11.35
CA ASN A 202 -6.53 -12.90 11.22
C ASN A 202 -6.22 -13.17 9.75
N VAL A 203 -5.39 -12.33 9.15
CA VAL A 203 -4.98 -12.45 7.73
C VAL A 203 -3.61 -13.12 7.54
N SER A 204 -3.04 -13.71 8.61
CA SER A 204 -1.65 -14.15 8.63
C SER A 204 -1.31 -15.29 7.66
N THR A 205 -2.31 -15.99 7.13
CA THR A 205 -2.12 -17.09 6.17
C THR A 205 -2.30 -16.66 4.71
N ILE A 206 -2.82 -15.45 4.49
CA ILE A 206 -3.16 -14.96 3.16
C ILE A 206 -1.87 -14.56 2.43
N LYS A 207 -1.72 -15.10 1.22
CA LYS A 207 -0.60 -14.84 0.31
C LYS A 207 -0.98 -13.87 -0.80
N ASN A 208 -2.22 -13.97 -1.28
CA ASN A 208 -2.71 -13.19 -2.41
C ASN A 208 -3.80 -12.20 -1.96
N PHE A 209 -3.47 -10.91 -1.99
CA PHE A 209 -4.36 -9.78 -1.71
C PHE A 209 -4.74 -9.01 -2.98
N LYS A 210 -4.44 -9.57 -4.17
CA LYS A 210 -4.62 -8.86 -5.43
C LYS A 210 -6.02 -8.25 -5.56
N GLY A 211 -6.09 -6.93 -5.73
CA GLY A 211 -7.35 -6.22 -5.90
C GLY A 211 -8.34 -6.37 -4.75
N MET A 212 -7.94 -6.82 -3.55
CA MET A 212 -8.86 -7.15 -2.46
C MET A 212 -9.86 -6.02 -2.18
N PHE A 213 -9.40 -4.78 -2.15
CA PHE A 213 -10.25 -3.59 -2.00
C PHE A 213 -10.20 -2.69 -3.24
N GLY A 214 -9.55 -3.09 -4.32
CA GLY A 214 -9.37 -2.23 -5.49
C GLY A 214 -10.66 -2.03 -6.28
N GLY A 215 -10.58 -1.22 -7.33
CA GLY A 215 -11.66 -1.03 -8.27
C GLY A 215 -11.35 0.19 -9.14
N VAL A 216 -11.16 -0.02 -10.43
CA VAL A 216 -10.72 1.03 -11.35
C VAL A 216 -11.88 1.97 -11.63
N GLY A 217 -11.68 3.26 -11.32
CA GLY A 217 -12.64 4.34 -11.50
C GLY A 217 -12.67 5.26 -10.29
N SER A 218 -12.43 6.56 -10.51
CA SER A 218 -12.60 7.58 -9.47
C SER A 218 -14.08 7.74 -9.18
N SER A 219 -14.57 7.13 -8.11
CA SER A 219 -15.93 7.33 -7.63
C SER A 219 -15.92 8.35 -6.48
N ASN A 220 -16.84 9.31 -6.51
CA ASN A 220 -16.93 10.36 -5.49
C ASN A 220 -17.54 9.86 -4.17
N ASP A 221 -18.00 8.61 -4.12
CA ASP A 221 -18.68 7.97 -3.01
C ASP A 221 -17.79 6.96 -2.24
N ASP A 222 -16.51 6.86 -2.56
CA ASP A 222 -15.58 5.98 -1.83
C ASP A 222 -15.43 6.42 -0.37
N THR A 223 -15.66 5.48 0.55
CA THR A 223 -15.57 5.69 2.00
C THR A 223 -14.56 4.75 2.66
N PHE A 224 -13.83 3.94 1.89
CA PHE A 224 -13.01 2.87 2.46
C PHE A 224 -11.73 3.41 3.10
N ASN A 225 -11.72 3.53 4.43
CA ASN A 225 -10.53 3.86 5.22
C ASN A 225 -10.50 3.16 6.61
N PRO A 226 -10.80 1.85 6.73
CA PRO A 226 -10.86 1.18 8.03
C PRO A 226 -9.47 0.91 8.63
N PRO A 227 -9.35 0.71 9.97
CA PRO A 227 -8.08 0.51 10.65
C PRO A 227 -7.47 -0.88 10.41
N ILE A 228 -6.64 -1.02 9.36
CA ILE A 228 -5.96 -2.27 8.97
C ILE A 228 -4.45 -2.27 9.27
N SER A 229 -3.94 -1.25 9.97
CA SER A 229 -2.51 -1.10 10.27
C SER A 229 -1.93 -2.27 11.09
N ASN A 230 -2.78 -2.93 11.90
CA ASN A 230 -2.36 -4.03 12.80
C ASN A 230 -2.41 -5.42 12.15
N TRP A 231 -2.79 -5.50 10.87
CA TRP A 231 -2.81 -6.77 10.17
C TRP A 231 -1.42 -7.39 10.06
N ASN A 232 -1.33 -8.68 10.36
CA ASN A 232 -0.13 -9.46 10.08
C ASN A 232 -0.15 -9.94 8.62
N ILE A 233 0.53 -9.21 7.74
CA ILE A 233 0.66 -9.57 6.32
C ILE A 233 1.97 -10.29 5.99
N SER A 234 2.67 -10.86 6.98
CA SER A 234 4.02 -11.44 6.75
C SER A 234 4.05 -12.56 5.71
N SER A 235 2.92 -13.19 5.40
CA SER A 235 2.80 -14.23 4.38
C SER A 235 2.41 -13.71 3.00
N ALA A 236 2.12 -12.40 2.85
CA ALA A 236 1.74 -11.81 1.58
C ALA A 236 2.87 -11.94 0.54
N GLU A 237 2.52 -12.47 -0.63
CA GLU A 237 3.38 -12.55 -1.81
C GLU A 237 2.92 -11.60 -2.91
N ASN A 238 1.61 -11.27 -2.95
CA ASN A 238 1.02 -10.39 -3.96
C ASN A 238 0.11 -9.35 -3.28
N LEU A 239 0.42 -8.07 -3.49
CA LEU A 239 -0.39 -6.93 -3.06
C LEU A 239 -0.96 -6.12 -4.24
N SER A 240 -0.81 -6.58 -5.49
CA SER A 240 -1.13 -5.74 -6.64
C SER A 240 -2.58 -5.28 -6.67
N GLN A 241 -2.80 -4.04 -7.08
CA GLN A 241 -4.12 -3.38 -7.15
C GLN A 241 -4.92 -3.33 -5.83
N MET A 242 -4.36 -3.72 -4.66
CA MET A 242 -5.15 -3.90 -3.43
C MET A 242 -5.95 -2.66 -3.03
N PHE A 243 -5.41 -1.45 -3.23
CA PHE A 243 -6.09 -0.17 -2.96
C PHE A 243 -6.26 0.70 -4.21
N GLY A 244 -6.03 0.15 -5.40
CA GLY A 244 -6.13 0.89 -6.65
C GLY A 244 -7.52 1.50 -6.82
N GLY A 245 -7.57 2.82 -7.03
CA GLY A 245 -8.79 3.61 -7.19
C GLY A 245 -9.42 4.14 -5.90
N ARG A 246 -8.91 3.80 -4.71
CA ARG A 246 -9.48 4.29 -3.45
C ARG A 246 -9.19 5.77 -3.19
N GLN A 247 -10.21 6.61 -3.29
CA GLN A 247 -10.08 8.06 -3.20
C GLN A 247 -9.76 8.55 -1.78
N VAL A 248 -10.21 7.85 -0.74
CA VAL A 248 -10.10 8.32 0.67
C VAL A 248 -9.19 7.48 1.56
N PHE A 249 -8.67 6.36 1.06
CA PHE A 249 -7.81 5.48 1.84
C PHE A 249 -6.48 6.17 2.20
N ASN A 250 -6.15 6.23 3.50
CA ASN A 250 -4.95 6.91 4.00
C ASN A 250 -4.44 6.32 5.34
N GLN A 251 -4.59 5.00 5.54
CA GLN A 251 -4.11 4.34 6.75
C GLN A 251 -2.59 4.26 6.80
N ASN A 252 -2.00 4.33 8.00
CA ASN A 252 -0.57 4.14 8.19
C ASN A 252 -0.22 2.64 8.10
N LEU A 253 0.45 2.26 7.01
CA LEU A 253 0.87 0.88 6.72
C LEU A 253 2.36 0.63 6.96
N ASN A 254 3.10 1.59 7.54
CA ASN A 254 4.56 1.49 7.71
C ASN A 254 4.99 0.38 8.68
N GLY A 255 4.06 -0.20 9.44
CA GLY A 255 4.29 -1.32 10.35
C GLY A 255 4.17 -2.70 9.70
N TRP A 256 3.72 -2.77 8.44
CA TRP A 256 3.55 -4.04 7.75
C TRP A 256 4.88 -4.71 7.39
N ASN A 257 4.95 -6.03 7.58
CA ASN A 257 6.08 -6.82 7.12
C ASN A 257 5.88 -7.27 5.66
N THR A 258 6.55 -6.60 4.73
CA THR A 258 6.46 -6.87 3.29
C THR A 258 7.56 -7.79 2.76
N SER A 259 8.35 -8.45 3.62
CA SER A 259 9.57 -9.14 3.19
C SER A 259 9.37 -10.29 2.19
N ASN A 260 8.14 -10.81 2.06
CA ASN A 260 7.80 -11.90 1.14
C ASN A 260 7.05 -11.41 -0.11
N VAL A 261 6.75 -10.11 -0.20
CA VAL A 261 5.98 -9.53 -1.32
C VAL A 261 6.84 -9.49 -2.58
N LYS A 262 6.29 -9.97 -3.68
CA LYS A 262 6.92 -10.02 -5.01
C LYS A 262 6.29 -9.04 -6.00
N ASP A 263 4.99 -8.79 -5.87
CA ASP A 263 4.22 -7.94 -6.78
C ASP A 263 3.51 -6.83 -5.99
N MET A 264 3.87 -5.57 -6.30
CA MET A 264 3.26 -4.35 -5.77
C MET A 264 2.65 -3.48 -6.88
N SER A 265 2.51 -4.02 -8.10
CA SER A 265 1.97 -3.28 -9.23
C SER A 265 0.59 -2.70 -8.94
N HIS A 266 0.36 -1.46 -9.34
CA HIS A 266 -0.90 -0.72 -9.14
C HIS A 266 -1.38 -0.59 -7.67
N LEU A 267 -0.58 -0.91 -6.65
CA LEU A 267 -1.04 -1.00 -5.26
C LEU A 267 -1.78 0.26 -4.76
N PHE A 268 -1.26 1.45 -5.11
CA PHE A 268 -1.84 2.75 -4.78
C PHE A 268 -2.18 3.59 -6.04
N GLN A 269 -2.42 2.93 -7.18
CA GLN A 269 -2.81 3.62 -8.40
C GLN A 269 -4.10 4.42 -8.16
N ALA A 270 -4.11 5.69 -8.54
CA ALA A 270 -5.24 6.61 -8.37
C ALA A 270 -5.78 6.69 -6.93
N THR A 271 -4.94 6.39 -5.92
CA THR A 271 -5.30 6.51 -4.50
C THR A 271 -5.08 7.95 -4.03
N LYS A 272 -6.10 8.80 -4.18
CA LYS A 272 -5.98 10.28 -4.09
C LYS A 272 -5.75 10.86 -2.70
N ALA A 273 -5.96 10.10 -1.63
CA ALA A 273 -5.69 10.56 -0.25
C ALA A 273 -4.42 9.97 0.36
N PHE A 274 -3.85 8.92 -0.22
CA PHE A 274 -2.77 8.16 0.43
C PHE A 274 -1.45 8.90 0.38
N ASN A 275 -0.91 9.27 1.54
CA ASN A 275 0.39 9.94 1.66
C ASN A 275 1.08 9.60 3.00
N GLN A 276 1.03 8.32 3.40
CA GLN A 276 1.65 7.82 4.63
C GLN A 276 3.08 7.30 4.37
N PRO A 277 3.98 7.34 5.36
CA PRO A 277 5.33 6.81 5.20
C PRO A 277 5.31 5.30 4.92
N LEU A 278 6.21 4.86 4.03
CA LEU A 278 6.42 3.44 3.66
C LEU A 278 7.90 3.02 3.76
N ASN A 279 8.71 3.84 4.43
CA ASN A 279 10.16 3.69 4.47
C ASN A 279 10.66 2.45 5.25
N ASN A 280 9.79 1.80 6.04
CA ASN A 280 10.12 0.56 6.75
C ASN A 280 9.83 -0.72 5.94
N TRP A 281 9.21 -0.58 4.77
CA TRP A 281 8.91 -1.74 3.94
C TRP A 281 10.19 -2.38 3.41
N ASN A 282 10.26 -3.70 3.49
CA ASN A 282 11.30 -4.48 2.83
C ASN A 282 10.82 -4.84 1.43
N THR A 283 11.46 -4.27 0.42
CA THR A 283 11.15 -4.48 -1.01
C THR A 283 12.13 -5.42 -1.70
N SER A 284 13.03 -6.09 -0.97
CA SER A 284 14.13 -6.86 -1.58
C SER A 284 13.67 -8.07 -2.40
N MET A 285 12.42 -8.51 -2.29
CA MET A 285 11.85 -9.61 -3.08
C MET A 285 10.91 -9.13 -4.20
N VAL A 286 10.65 -7.82 -4.28
CA VAL A 286 9.72 -7.24 -5.26
C VAL A 286 10.36 -7.26 -6.64
N THR A 287 9.61 -7.71 -7.64
CA THR A 287 9.99 -7.75 -9.05
C THR A 287 9.20 -6.74 -9.89
N ASP A 288 7.98 -6.38 -9.47
CA ASP A 288 7.08 -5.49 -10.21
C ASP A 288 6.51 -4.39 -9.31
N MET A 289 6.74 -3.13 -9.70
CA MET A 289 6.20 -1.91 -9.09
C MET A 289 5.48 -1.02 -10.12
N SER A 290 5.15 -1.55 -11.29
CA SER A 290 4.48 -0.80 -12.37
C SER A 290 3.19 -0.14 -11.87
N HIS A 291 2.94 1.10 -12.29
CA HIS A 291 1.79 1.93 -11.91
C HIS A 291 1.55 2.15 -10.40
N MET A 292 2.47 1.76 -9.50
CA MET A 292 2.21 1.70 -8.05
C MET A 292 1.66 3.00 -7.46
N PHE A 293 2.14 4.15 -7.91
CA PHE A 293 1.71 5.49 -7.49
C PHE A 293 1.21 6.35 -8.66
N SER A 294 0.82 5.73 -9.78
CA SER A 294 0.26 6.46 -10.91
C SER A 294 -1.00 7.23 -10.47
N ASN A 295 -1.12 8.50 -10.87
CA ASN A 295 -2.24 9.38 -10.56
C ASN A 295 -2.46 9.57 -9.04
N SER A 296 -1.39 9.49 -8.24
CA SER A 296 -1.42 9.58 -6.76
C SER A 296 -0.93 10.93 -6.23
N VAL A 297 -1.31 11.28 -5.00
CA VAL A 297 -0.76 12.44 -4.25
C VAL A 297 0.47 12.07 -3.40
N PHE A 298 0.93 10.83 -3.50
CA PHE A 298 2.01 10.29 -2.68
C PHE A 298 3.31 11.11 -2.87
N ASN A 299 3.90 11.56 -1.75
CA ASN A 299 5.15 12.32 -1.75
C ASN A 299 5.98 12.03 -0.49
N GLN A 300 6.10 10.75 -0.12
CA GLN A 300 6.94 10.31 1.01
C GLN A 300 8.26 9.72 0.52
N SER A 301 9.29 9.79 1.37
CA SER A 301 10.61 9.25 1.05
C SER A 301 10.59 7.72 0.95
N ILE A 302 11.06 7.22 -0.19
CA ILE A 302 11.20 5.78 -0.52
C ILE A 302 12.60 5.44 -1.04
N ASN A 303 13.56 6.37 -0.90
CA ASN A 303 14.95 6.18 -1.33
C ASN A 303 15.60 4.96 -0.63
N SER A 304 15.11 4.59 0.56
CA SER A 304 15.61 3.43 1.34
C SER A 304 15.16 2.07 0.79
N TRP A 305 14.27 2.01 -0.20
CA TRP A 305 13.83 0.75 -0.78
C TRP A 305 14.97 0.05 -1.52
N ASN A 306 15.01 -1.28 -1.37
CA ASN A 306 15.88 -2.11 -2.18
C ASN A 306 15.14 -2.52 -3.45
N VAL A 307 15.52 -1.92 -4.58
CA VAL A 307 14.93 -2.21 -5.90
C VAL A 307 15.82 -3.10 -6.77
N SER A 308 16.85 -3.75 -6.20
CA SER A 308 17.82 -4.52 -6.97
C SER A 308 17.23 -5.75 -7.68
N ASN A 309 16.02 -6.19 -7.34
CA ASN A 309 15.33 -7.30 -8.00
C ASN A 309 14.13 -6.83 -8.85
N VAL A 310 13.86 -5.53 -8.89
CA VAL A 310 12.74 -4.97 -9.65
C VAL A 310 13.11 -4.92 -11.12
N THR A 311 12.23 -5.47 -11.97
CA THR A 311 12.38 -5.48 -13.43
C THR A 311 11.44 -4.48 -14.10
N ASP A 312 10.29 -4.19 -13.49
CA ASP A 312 9.30 -3.26 -14.05
C ASP A 312 8.92 -2.14 -13.06
N ILE A 313 9.18 -0.89 -13.47
CA ILE A 313 8.77 0.35 -12.79
C ILE A 313 8.01 1.28 -13.75
N SER A 314 7.46 0.73 -14.84
CA SER A 314 6.70 1.50 -15.82
C SER A 314 5.53 2.21 -15.17
N ASP A 315 5.34 3.48 -15.55
CA ASP A 315 4.29 4.38 -15.08
C ASP A 315 4.18 4.50 -13.55
N MET A 316 5.21 4.14 -12.79
CA MET A 316 5.15 4.10 -11.31
C MET A 316 4.71 5.44 -10.70
N PHE A 317 5.14 6.56 -11.29
CA PHE A 317 4.77 7.93 -10.90
C PHE A 317 4.08 8.72 -12.04
N HIS A 318 3.46 8.02 -13.00
CA HIS A 318 2.72 8.65 -14.10
C HIS A 318 1.58 9.52 -13.53
N ASP A 319 1.49 10.80 -13.88
CA ASP A 319 0.55 11.79 -13.31
C ASP A 319 0.59 11.87 -11.77
N ALA A 320 1.74 11.60 -11.14
CA ALA A 320 1.93 11.80 -9.71
C ALA A 320 2.39 13.24 -9.43
N ASP A 321 1.49 14.22 -9.63
CA ASP A 321 1.77 15.66 -9.69
C ASP A 321 2.65 16.21 -8.55
N TYR A 322 2.61 15.60 -7.36
CA TYR A 322 3.30 16.07 -6.16
C TYR A 322 4.61 15.35 -5.86
N PHE A 323 4.91 14.23 -6.52
CA PHE A 323 6.06 13.40 -6.16
C PHE A 323 7.38 14.11 -6.53
N ASN A 324 8.21 14.40 -5.52
CA ASN A 324 9.52 15.02 -5.73
C ASN A 324 10.47 14.60 -4.60
N LYS A 325 10.76 13.30 -4.51
CA LYS A 325 11.68 12.72 -3.53
C LYS A 325 12.88 12.08 -4.23
N PRO A 326 14.07 12.13 -3.61
CA PRO A 326 15.26 11.54 -4.19
C PRO A 326 15.10 10.03 -4.34
N LEU A 327 15.64 9.51 -5.45
CA LEU A 327 15.69 8.08 -5.80
C LEU A 327 17.11 7.63 -6.14
N SER A 328 18.12 8.39 -5.72
CA SER A 328 19.51 8.20 -6.13
C SER A 328 20.18 6.97 -5.53
N SER A 329 19.64 6.37 -4.46
CA SER A 329 20.17 5.12 -3.87
C SER A 329 19.53 3.85 -4.42
N TRP A 330 18.62 3.96 -5.38
CA TRP A 330 18.03 2.82 -6.04
C TRP A 330 19.07 2.11 -6.92
N ASN A 331 19.23 0.80 -6.72
CA ASN A 331 19.99 -0.04 -7.63
C ASN A 331 19.08 -0.50 -8.77
N THR A 332 19.11 0.19 -9.90
CA THR A 332 18.24 -0.07 -11.06
C THR A 332 18.85 -1.04 -12.09
N SER A 333 19.97 -1.72 -11.77
CA SER A 333 20.70 -2.55 -12.74
C SER A 333 19.87 -3.66 -13.40
N ASN A 334 18.79 -4.10 -12.73
CA ASN A 334 17.87 -5.13 -13.22
C ASN A 334 16.55 -4.56 -13.79
N VAL A 335 16.36 -3.24 -13.80
CA VAL A 335 15.15 -2.63 -14.39
C VAL A 335 15.20 -2.76 -15.90
N GLU A 336 14.20 -3.45 -16.46
CA GLU A 336 14.03 -3.67 -17.89
C GLU A 336 13.07 -2.66 -18.51
N ASN A 337 12.05 -2.22 -17.76
CA ASN A 337 10.99 -1.33 -18.23
C ASN A 337 10.77 -0.16 -17.26
N MET A 338 10.97 1.06 -17.74
CA MET A 338 10.64 2.31 -17.05
C MET A 338 9.82 3.25 -17.92
N THR A 339 9.06 2.69 -18.87
CA THR A 339 8.13 3.43 -19.74
C THR A 339 7.27 4.38 -18.89
N GLY A 340 7.22 5.66 -19.25
CA GLY A 340 6.33 6.64 -18.62
C GLY A 340 6.50 6.84 -17.11
N ILE A 341 7.61 6.39 -16.50
CA ILE A 341 7.78 6.40 -15.04
C ILE A 341 7.47 7.76 -14.38
N PHE A 342 7.87 8.87 -15.00
CA PHE A 342 7.57 10.24 -14.55
C PHE A 342 6.76 11.03 -15.58
N ALA A 343 6.02 10.35 -16.46
CA ALA A 343 5.19 11.04 -17.42
C ALA A 343 4.09 11.84 -16.70
N GLY A 344 4.01 13.16 -16.94
CA GLY A 344 3.03 14.01 -16.24
C GLY A 344 3.29 14.23 -14.74
N ALA A 345 4.45 13.82 -14.22
CA ALA A 345 4.81 14.06 -12.81
C ALA A 345 5.26 15.53 -12.62
N ASP A 346 4.30 16.46 -12.57
CA ASP A 346 4.55 17.91 -12.65
C ASP A 346 5.60 18.45 -11.67
N SER A 347 5.67 17.96 -10.42
CA SER A 347 6.64 18.44 -9.44
C SER A 347 8.00 17.74 -9.47
N PHE A 348 8.17 16.69 -10.28
CA PHE A 348 9.37 15.88 -10.25
C PHE A 348 10.58 16.66 -10.78
N ASN A 349 11.57 16.86 -9.91
CA ASN A 349 12.81 17.57 -10.25
C ASN A 349 13.98 16.99 -9.43
N GLN A 350 14.39 15.76 -9.76
CA GLN A 350 15.50 15.06 -9.11
C GLN A 350 16.51 14.56 -10.14
N ASP A 351 17.77 14.49 -9.74
CA ASP A 351 18.85 13.87 -10.49
C ASP A 351 18.71 12.32 -10.49
N LEU A 352 18.79 11.73 -11.69
CA LEU A 352 18.71 10.29 -11.96
C LEU A 352 20.02 9.73 -12.55
N GLY A 353 21.10 10.52 -12.58
CA GLY A 353 22.37 10.13 -13.20
C GLY A 353 23.06 8.94 -12.54
N SER A 354 22.71 8.62 -11.29
CA SER A 354 23.24 7.45 -10.58
C SER A 354 22.58 6.12 -10.96
N TRP A 355 21.51 6.14 -11.75
CA TRP A 355 20.79 4.93 -12.14
C TRP A 355 21.63 4.07 -13.10
N ASP A 356 21.77 2.79 -12.75
CA ASP A 356 22.36 1.80 -13.64
C ASP A 356 21.29 1.28 -14.61
N LEU A 357 21.51 1.47 -15.91
CA LEU A 357 20.53 1.14 -16.94
C LEU A 357 20.90 -0.16 -17.69
N SER A 358 21.81 -0.97 -17.14
CA SER A 358 22.39 -2.12 -17.85
C SER A 358 21.38 -3.12 -18.45
N SER A 359 20.22 -3.32 -17.81
CA SER A 359 19.17 -4.24 -18.28
C SER A 359 18.03 -3.55 -19.02
N LEU A 360 18.08 -2.22 -19.16
CA LEU A 360 16.98 -1.43 -19.69
C LEU A 360 16.69 -1.78 -21.16
N THR A 361 15.42 -2.02 -21.46
CA THR A 361 14.92 -2.30 -22.81
C THR A 361 13.91 -1.26 -23.29
N ASN A 362 13.15 -0.63 -22.38
CA ASN A 362 12.17 0.39 -22.72
C ASN A 362 12.09 1.50 -21.67
N ALA A 363 12.18 2.74 -22.14
CA ALA A 363 12.05 3.96 -21.34
C ALA A 363 11.23 5.04 -22.07
N SER A 364 10.39 4.63 -23.02
CA SER A 364 9.59 5.58 -23.79
C SER A 364 8.77 6.46 -22.85
N LEU A 365 8.67 7.76 -23.15
CA LEU A 365 7.96 8.75 -22.30
C LEU A 365 8.52 8.92 -20.87
N ALA A 366 9.63 8.30 -20.47
CA ALA A 366 10.08 8.27 -19.07
C ALA A 366 10.24 9.66 -18.44
N LEU A 367 10.62 10.67 -19.23
CA LEU A 367 10.80 12.05 -18.80
C LEU A 367 9.83 13.04 -19.48
N SER A 368 8.72 12.56 -20.04
CA SER A 368 7.77 13.41 -20.78
C SER A 368 6.85 14.20 -19.85
N GLY A 369 6.82 15.53 -19.96
CA GLY A 369 5.82 16.34 -19.26
C GLY A 369 5.97 16.40 -17.74
N ASN A 370 7.19 16.23 -17.22
CA ASN A 370 7.52 16.62 -15.84
C ASN A 370 8.28 17.97 -15.83
N SER A 371 8.55 18.51 -14.64
CA SER A 371 9.30 19.76 -14.46
C SER A 371 10.76 19.54 -14.05
N ILE A 372 11.42 18.50 -14.57
CA ILE A 372 12.86 18.34 -14.34
C ILE A 372 13.60 19.54 -14.92
N ASP A 373 14.35 20.23 -14.06
CA ASP A 373 15.05 21.44 -14.46
C ASP A 373 16.30 21.13 -15.28
N CYS A 374 16.88 22.18 -15.86
CA CYS A 374 18.05 22.07 -16.71
C CYS A 374 19.26 21.42 -16.01
N VAL A 375 19.44 21.65 -14.70
CA VAL A 375 20.58 21.13 -13.95
C VAL A 375 20.40 19.64 -13.68
N ASN A 376 19.26 19.23 -13.15
CA ASN A 376 18.98 17.82 -12.86
C ASN A 376 18.87 16.96 -14.12
N TYR A 377 18.28 17.50 -15.18
CA TYR A 377 18.26 16.82 -16.48
C TYR A 377 19.67 16.63 -17.03
N SER A 378 20.54 17.64 -16.89
CA SER A 378 21.93 17.53 -17.33
C SER A 378 22.72 16.48 -16.54
N TYR A 379 22.58 16.44 -15.21
CA TYR A 379 23.21 15.37 -14.40
C TYR A 379 22.71 13.98 -14.79
N THR A 380 21.42 13.86 -15.08
CA THR A 380 20.82 12.62 -15.57
C THR A 380 21.46 12.16 -16.89
N ILE A 381 21.55 13.06 -17.88
CA ILE A 381 22.18 12.75 -19.17
C ILE A 381 23.66 12.40 -19.03
N ALA A 382 24.41 13.16 -18.22
CA ALA A 382 25.83 12.91 -17.98
C ALA A 382 26.06 11.53 -17.35
N GLY A 383 25.32 11.21 -16.28
CA GLY A 383 25.44 9.93 -15.59
C GLY A 383 25.11 8.74 -16.50
N TRP A 384 24.03 8.84 -17.27
CA TRP A 384 23.65 7.78 -18.22
C TRP A 384 24.65 7.62 -19.36
N ALA A 385 25.22 8.72 -19.88
CA ALA A 385 26.23 8.62 -20.94
C ALA A 385 27.56 8.02 -20.45
N GLN A 386 27.96 8.34 -19.21
CA GLN A 386 29.23 7.93 -18.63
C GLN A 386 29.22 6.49 -18.10
N ASN A 387 28.05 5.90 -17.88
CA ASN A 387 27.95 4.48 -17.54
C ASN A 387 28.29 3.60 -18.78
N PRO A 388 29.35 2.79 -18.73
CA PRO A 388 29.77 1.96 -19.87
C PRO A 388 28.72 0.92 -20.26
N ASN A 389 27.87 0.50 -19.31
CA ASN A 389 26.83 -0.52 -19.51
C ASN A 389 25.52 0.06 -20.05
N THR A 390 25.41 1.38 -20.25
CA THR A 390 24.20 2.00 -20.80
C THR A 390 23.85 1.39 -22.16
N PRO A 391 22.63 0.86 -22.34
CA PRO A 391 22.26 0.06 -23.51
C PRO A 391 22.10 0.91 -24.77
N ASN A 392 22.02 0.24 -25.91
CA ASN A 392 21.78 0.86 -27.20
C ASN A 392 20.27 0.94 -27.50
N ASN A 393 19.88 1.81 -28.44
CA ASN A 393 18.53 1.87 -29.02
C ASN A 393 17.38 2.16 -28.04
N ILE A 394 17.63 2.92 -26.98
CA ILE A 394 16.59 3.33 -26.03
C ILE A 394 15.88 4.60 -26.51
N SER A 395 14.55 4.63 -26.39
CA SER A 395 13.78 5.86 -26.58
C SER A 395 13.37 6.42 -25.22
N ILE A 396 13.61 7.72 -25.01
CA ILE A 396 13.03 8.49 -23.89
C ILE A 396 12.12 9.63 -24.38
N SER A 397 11.84 9.64 -25.69
CA SER A 397 11.08 10.72 -26.34
C SER A 397 9.56 10.64 -26.07
N PRO A 398 8.83 11.77 -26.19
CA PRO A 398 9.34 13.11 -26.46
C PRO A 398 9.82 13.84 -25.18
N LEU A 399 10.74 14.78 -25.35
CA LEU A 399 11.39 15.54 -24.27
C LEU A 399 11.04 17.04 -24.36
N MET A 400 9.83 17.34 -24.83
CA MET A 400 9.36 18.71 -25.05
C MET A 400 9.53 19.55 -23.77
N MET A 401 9.94 20.80 -23.94
CA MET A 401 10.15 21.79 -22.85
C MET A 401 11.33 21.52 -21.92
N LEU A 402 12.03 20.39 -22.06
CA LEU A 402 13.28 20.17 -21.34
C LEU A 402 14.43 20.93 -22.00
N SER A 403 15.39 21.35 -21.20
CA SER A 403 16.62 21.97 -21.69
C SER A 403 17.82 21.39 -20.96
N TYR A 404 18.94 21.14 -21.65
CA TYR A 404 20.17 20.61 -21.06
C TYR A 404 21.32 21.62 -21.14
N SER A 405 22.31 21.49 -20.25
CA SER A 405 23.49 22.34 -20.17
C SER A 405 24.36 22.20 -21.42
N PRO A 406 25.02 23.28 -21.90
CA PRO A 406 26.11 23.19 -22.86
C PRO A 406 27.23 22.21 -22.46
N ASP A 407 27.41 21.97 -21.16
CA ASP A 407 28.47 21.08 -20.66
C ASP A 407 28.23 19.61 -21.04
N VAL A 408 26.96 19.18 -21.15
CA VAL A 408 26.60 17.77 -21.42
C VAL A 408 26.32 17.48 -22.90
N VAL A 409 26.72 18.38 -23.81
CA VAL A 409 26.53 18.18 -25.25
C VAL A 409 27.25 16.89 -25.72
N VAL A 410 28.44 16.61 -25.20
CA VAL A 410 29.22 15.41 -25.55
C VAL A 410 28.53 14.14 -25.00
N ASP A 411 28.07 14.19 -23.76
CA ASP A 411 27.34 13.08 -23.12
C ASP A 411 26.04 12.77 -23.88
N ARG A 412 25.24 13.79 -24.20
CA ARG A 412 24.02 13.65 -25.00
C ARG A 412 24.30 13.05 -26.37
N ASN A 413 25.33 13.52 -27.07
CA ASN A 413 25.73 12.97 -28.37
C ASN A 413 26.21 11.52 -28.26
N THR A 414 26.82 11.13 -27.12
CA THR A 414 27.20 9.74 -26.84
C THR A 414 25.97 8.84 -26.79
N LEU A 415 24.91 9.24 -26.08
CA LEU A 415 23.64 8.49 -26.06
C LEU A 415 23.02 8.38 -27.46
N ILE A 416 22.98 9.48 -28.23
CA ILE A 416 22.47 9.46 -29.62
C ILE A 416 23.30 8.51 -30.50
N SER A 417 24.63 8.49 -30.35
CA SER A 417 25.51 7.57 -31.09
C SER A 417 25.25 6.09 -30.75
N LYS A 418 24.74 5.81 -29.54
CA LYS A 418 24.23 4.49 -29.13
C LYS A 418 22.84 4.17 -29.70
N GLY A 419 22.29 5.02 -30.57
CA GLY A 419 20.97 4.84 -31.17
C GLY A 419 19.83 5.36 -30.30
N TRP A 420 20.10 6.17 -29.26
CA TRP A 420 19.03 6.71 -28.43
C TRP A 420 18.17 7.71 -29.20
N THR A 421 16.85 7.64 -28.98
CA THR A 421 15.90 8.61 -29.52
C THR A 421 15.56 9.67 -28.47
N MET A 422 16.07 10.90 -28.68
CA MET A 422 15.93 12.05 -27.79
C MET A 422 15.46 13.29 -28.58
N PHE A 423 14.15 13.37 -28.86
CA PHE A 423 13.54 14.48 -29.60
C PHE A 423 12.75 15.42 -28.67
N GLY A 424 12.96 16.73 -28.81
CA GLY A 424 12.14 17.78 -28.19
C GLY A 424 12.85 18.61 -27.12
N ASP A 425 13.95 18.11 -26.56
CA ASP A 425 14.79 18.90 -25.64
C ASP A 425 15.62 19.93 -26.41
N THR A 426 16.02 20.99 -25.72
CA THR A 426 16.76 22.12 -26.31
C THR A 426 18.04 22.44 -25.54
N LEU A 427 18.96 23.16 -26.17
CA LEU A 427 20.15 23.65 -25.47
C LEU A 427 19.74 24.79 -24.52
N GLY A 428 19.97 24.59 -23.21
CA GLY A 428 19.71 25.57 -22.16
C GLY A 428 20.91 26.48 -21.88
N SER A 429 20.77 27.30 -20.84
CA SER A 429 21.81 28.21 -20.34
C SER A 429 22.31 27.84 -18.94
N CYS A 430 21.81 26.76 -18.35
CA CYS A 430 22.33 26.26 -17.09
C CYS A 430 23.77 25.77 -17.24
N GLN A 431 24.46 25.63 -16.11
CA GLN A 431 25.82 25.10 -16.04
C GLN A 431 25.83 24.00 -15.01
N ILE A 432 26.46 22.87 -15.34
CA ILE A 432 26.78 21.83 -14.38
C ILE A 432 28.28 21.89 -14.11
N LYS A 433 28.68 21.91 -12.84
CA LYS A 433 30.11 21.96 -12.51
C LYS A 433 30.73 20.61 -12.79
N GLU A 434 31.40 20.45 -13.94
CA GLU A 434 32.34 19.35 -14.13
C GLU A 434 33.52 19.52 -13.16
N GLY A 435 33.84 18.49 -12.38
CA GLY A 435 35.19 18.35 -11.83
C GLY A 435 35.59 19.19 -10.62
N LEU A 436 34.65 19.58 -9.75
CA LEU A 436 34.97 19.70 -8.32
C LEU A 436 34.09 18.76 -7.53
N SER A 437 34.36 17.46 -7.72
CA SER A 437 34.34 16.56 -6.57
C SER A 437 35.35 17.11 -5.56
N THR A 438 34.94 18.06 -4.73
CA THR A 438 35.02 17.69 -3.33
C THR A 438 34.02 16.59 -3.23
N SER A 439 34.49 15.38 -3.02
CA SER A 439 33.68 14.38 -2.38
C SER A 439 32.98 15.07 -1.22
N GLU A 440 31.72 15.43 -1.40
CA GLU A 440 30.78 15.15 -0.34
C GLU A 440 30.71 13.62 -0.34
N THR A 441 31.76 13.00 0.23
CA THR A 441 31.45 12.16 1.37
C THR A 441 30.44 12.99 2.13
N THR A 442 29.19 12.54 2.17
CA THR A 442 28.36 12.85 3.31
C THR A 442 29.20 12.38 4.49
N ASN A 443 30.11 13.25 4.94
CA ASN A 443 31.00 13.00 6.05
C ASN A 443 29.97 13.01 7.16
N PRO A 444 29.52 11.82 7.58
CA PRO A 444 28.17 11.72 8.09
C PRO A 444 28.17 12.60 9.33
N LYS A 445 27.24 13.56 9.41
CA LYS A 445 27.39 14.69 10.34
C LYS A 445 27.74 14.14 11.72
N ILE A 446 28.88 14.55 12.27
CA ILE A 446 29.33 14.06 13.58
C ILE A 446 28.19 14.32 14.55
N SER A 447 27.74 13.25 15.18
CA SER A 447 26.59 13.27 16.06
C SER A 447 26.94 12.54 17.35
N ILE A 448 26.18 12.87 18.38
CA ILE A 448 26.33 12.33 19.72
C ILE A 448 25.05 11.62 20.13
N TYR A 449 25.18 10.47 20.75
CA TYR A 449 24.05 9.73 21.30
C TYR A 449 24.45 8.99 22.58
N PRO A 450 23.54 8.82 23.56
CA PRO A 450 22.26 9.49 23.65
C PRO A 450 22.45 11.01 23.90
N ASN A 451 21.46 11.82 23.52
CA ASN A 451 21.39 13.23 23.88
C ASN A 451 19.90 13.59 24.04
N PRO A 452 19.38 13.78 25.28
CA PRO A 452 20.10 13.89 26.55
C PRO A 452 20.83 12.61 27.00
N ALA A 453 21.94 12.76 27.74
CA ALA A 453 22.82 11.68 28.20
C ALA A 453 22.86 11.56 29.74
N HIS A 454 23.05 10.34 30.25
CA HIS A 454 23.26 10.07 31.67
C HIS A 454 24.76 9.99 31.99
N ASP A 455 25.43 8.88 31.70
CA ASP A 455 26.82 8.71 32.14
C ASP A 455 27.83 8.73 30.99
N ILE A 456 27.40 8.40 29.77
CA ILE A 456 28.27 8.25 28.61
C ILE A 456 27.61 8.90 27.37
N ILE A 457 28.44 9.54 26.55
CA ILE A 457 28.10 9.97 25.19
C ILE A 457 28.95 9.20 24.19
N TYR A 458 28.31 8.60 23.20
CA TYR A 458 28.97 7.96 22.05
C TYR A 458 29.04 8.94 20.88
N LEU A 459 30.20 8.95 20.21
CA LEU A 459 30.47 9.78 19.05
C LEU A 459 30.24 8.93 17.78
N LYS A 460 29.36 9.38 16.88
CA LYS A 460 29.21 8.75 15.54
C LYS A 460 29.92 9.57 14.48
N ASN A 461 30.41 8.85 13.47
CA ASN A 461 30.99 9.41 12.25
C ASN A 461 32.25 10.25 12.52
N ILE A 462 32.98 9.91 13.58
CA ILE A 462 34.24 10.57 13.91
C ILE A 462 35.41 9.83 13.25
N SER A 463 36.39 10.60 12.78
CA SER A 463 37.72 10.11 12.40
C SER A 463 38.76 11.14 12.79
N ASN A 464 39.91 10.71 13.30
CA ASN A 464 41.05 11.57 13.61
C ASN A 464 40.82 12.67 14.68
N VAL A 465 39.89 12.47 15.63
CA VAL A 465 39.78 13.33 16.82
C VAL A 465 40.97 13.03 17.75
N LYS A 466 41.67 14.08 18.22
CA LYS A 466 42.80 13.92 19.15
C LYS A 466 42.40 14.07 20.61
N SER A 467 41.54 15.04 20.87
CA SER A 467 41.11 15.43 22.22
C SER A 467 39.77 16.11 22.17
N TYR A 468 39.18 16.29 23.34
CA TYR A 468 37.93 17.01 23.50
C TYR A 468 38.00 17.96 24.69
N VAL A 469 37.12 18.96 24.67
CA VAL A 469 36.89 19.91 25.75
C VAL A 469 35.38 19.99 25.98
N ILE A 470 34.95 20.03 27.24
CA ILE A 470 33.56 20.30 27.60
C ILE A 470 33.51 21.62 28.36
N THR A 471 32.63 22.52 27.94
CA THR A 471 32.35 23.79 28.61
C THR A 471 30.88 23.86 29.04
N ASP A 472 30.63 24.54 30.17
CA ASP A 472 29.26 24.92 30.54
C ASP A 472 28.78 26.13 29.70
N LEU A 473 27.49 26.49 29.81
CA LEU A 473 26.91 27.60 29.03
C LEU A 473 27.52 28.98 29.32
N SER A 474 28.30 29.14 30.40
CA SER A 474 29.05 30.37 30.66
C SER A 474 30.38 30.43 29.91
N GLY A 475 30.75 29.34 29.21
CA GLY A 475 32.04 29.18 28.53
C GLY A 475 33.15 28.66 29.44
N ARG A 476 32.85 28.32 30.71
CA ARG A 476 33.84 27.76 31.63
C ARG A 476 34.11 26.30 31.28
N MET A 477 35.38 25.96 31.13
CA MET A 477 35.85 24.60 30.91
C MET A 477 35.62 23.73 32.15
N VAL A 478 34.92 22.62 31.98
CA VAL A 478 34.60 21.66 33.05
C VAL A 478 35.29 20.31 32.87
N MET A 479 35.72 19.97 31.65
CA MET A 479 36.44 18.73 31.36
C MET A 479 37.32 18.90 30.11
N LYS A 480 38.49 18.24 30.08
CA LYS A 480 39.37 18.17 28.92
C LYS A 480 40.18 16.89 28.97
N ASP A 481 40.17 16.10 27.91
CA ASP A 481 40.97 14.88 27.82
C ASP A 481 41.31 14.52 26.37
N SER A 482 42.22 13.57 26.19
CA SER A 482 42.45 12.86 24.94
C SER A 482 41.32 11.89 24.63
N LEU A 483 41.01 11.68 23.34
CA LEU A 483 39.99 10.72 22.93
C LEU A 483 40.67 9.40 22.58
N SER A 484 40.50 8.37 23.42
CA SER A 484 41.06 7.03 23.22
C SER A 484 40.06 6.02 22.67
N GLN A 485 38.76 6.32 22.77
CA GLN A 485 37.63 5.50 22.33
C GLN A 485 36.53 6.41 21.78
N ASP A 486 35.59 5.87 21.00
CA ASP A 486 34.46 6.62 20.41
C ASP A 486 33.36 6.97 21.44
N SER A 487 33.73 7.12 22.71
CA SER A 487 32.83 7.47 23.80
C SER A 487 33.51 8.37 24.84
N ILE A 488 32.71 9.21 25.50
CA ILE A 488 33.14 10.14 26.54
C ILE A 488 32.32 9.86 27.80
N ASN A 489 33.00 9.60 28.92
CA ASN A 489 32.36 9.48 30.23
C ASN A 489 32.10 10.88 30.80
N ILE A 490 30.83 11.14 31.14
CA ILE A 490 30.32 12.41 31.67
C ILE A 490 29.63 12.23 33.03
N GLN A 491 29.83 11.09 33.69
CA GLN A 491 29.18 10.74 34.95
C GLN A 491 29.40 11.80 36.05
N ASP A 492 30.59 12.41 36.08
CA ASP A 492 30.97 13.42 37.07
C ASP A 492 30.45 14.83 36.74
N LEU A 493 29.80 15.04 35.59
CA LEU A 493 29.16 16.31 35.28
C LEU A 493 27.83 16.45 36.02
N THR A 494 27.52 17.66 36.49
CA THR A 494 26.21 17.97 37.07
C THR A 494 25.14 18.05 35.99
N SER A 495 23.87 17.84 36.34
CA SER A 495 22.76 17.97 35.38
C SER A 495 22.73 19.38 34.78
N GLY A 496 22.69 19.47 33.46
CA GLY A 496 22.87 20.76 32.79
C GLY A 496 23.06 20.66 31.28
N THR A 497 23.20 21.81 30.64
CA THR A 497 23.50 21.91 29.22
C THR A 497 24.97 22.26 29.03
N TYR A 498 25.64 21.55 28.13
CA TYR A 498 27.06 21.69 27.88
C TYR A 498 27.36 21.80 26.39
N ILE A 499 28.52 22.37 26.08
CA ILE A 499 29.12 22.36 24.74
C ILE A 499 30.32 21.42 24.78
N LEU A 500 30.29 20.40 23.93
CA LEU A 500 31.39 19.50 23.65
C LEU A 500 32.13 19.98 22.41
N GLU A 501 33.40 20.31 22.55
CA GLU A 501 34.30 20.68 21.45
C GLU A 501 35.24 19.52 21.16
N LEU A 502 35.13 18.94 19.96
CA LEU A 502 36.02 17.90 19.46
C LEU A 502 37.16 18.55 18.68
N ILE A 503 38.40 18.25 19.07
CA ILE A 503 39.61 18.86 18.51
C ILE A 503 40.28 17.87 17.55
N PHE A 504 40.30 18.24 16.27
CA PHE A 504 40.98 17.52 15.20
C PHE A 504 42.35 18.15 14.93
N LYS A 505 43.12 17.57 14.00
CA LYS A 505 44.43 18.12 13.60
C LYS A 505 44.30 19.50 12.95
N ASP A 506 43.20 19.74 12.26
CA ASP A 506 42.96 20.83 11.31
C ASP A 506 41.72 21.67 11.63
N LYS A 507 40.84 21.22 12.54
CA LYS A 507 39.59 21.92 12.90
C LYS A 507 39.10 21.61 14.31
N ILE A 508 38.16 22.41 14.79
CA ILE A 508 37.39 22.16 16.02
C ILE A 508 35.91 22.04 15.63
N GLN A 509 35.19 21.09 16.21
CA GLN A 509 33.75 20.92 16.00
C GLN A 509 33.00 20.94 17.33
N SER A 510 32.01 21.82 17.44
CA SER A 510 31.20 21.99 18.65
C SER A 510 29.85 21.30 18.53
N LEU A 511 29.46 20.59 19.60
CA LEU A 511 28.20 19.85 19.72
C LEU A 511 27.55 20.20 21.06
N LYS A 512 26.24 20.42 21.07
CA LYS A 512 25.49 20.71 22.30
C LYS A 512 24.90 19.42 22.85
N PHE A 513 25.06 19.18 24.15
CA PHE A 513 24.39 18.07 24.83
C PHE A 513 23.77 18.46 26.16
N ILE A 514 22.82 17.64 26.61
CA ILE A 514 22.15 17.79 27.90
C ILE A 514 22.54 16.60 28.79
N LYS A 515 23.21 16.88 29.92
CA LYS A 515 23.41 15.92 31.01
C LYS A 515 22.14 15.88 31.85
N LYS A 516 21.55 14.69 32.00
CA LYS A 516 20.45 14.45 32.93
C LYS A 516 20.96 14.16 34.33
#